data_AF-A0A957UC92-F1
#
_entry.id   AF-A0A957UC92-F1
#
_cell.length_a   1.000
_cell.length_b   1.000
_cell.length_c   1.000
_cell.angle_alpha   90.00
_cell.angle_beta   90.00
_cell.angle_gamma   90.00
#
_symmetry.space_group_name_H-M   'P 1'
#
loop_
_entity.id
_entity.type
_entity.pdbx_description
1 polymer ?
#
loop_
_entity_poly.entity_id
_entity_poly.type
_entity_poly.pdbx_seq_one_letter_code
_entity_poly.pdbx_strand_id
1 'polypeptide(L)'
;RTFPEAQIVAGNVASRDGARELAEAGADAIKVGIGPGSICTTRVVTGFGVPQLTAIMDSVAGIADTGRDLPVIADGGVKTSGDLVKALAAGADTVMIGSLFAGCEEAPGSPVIRDGQKVKVVRGMASLGAAMGRKAAEDGETSKPSVGSDESAESQADWDKVVPEGVEAVVPYRGHVAEIVYQLVGGLRSGLSYGGAHSIEELQRNAEFIEITAAGVRESGSHDVRRL
;
A
#
# COMPACT_ATOMS: atom_id res chain seq x y z
N ARG A 1 13.03 7.43 25.02
CA ARG A 1 11.64 7.33 24.53
C ARG A 1 10.69 7.69 25.67
N THR A 2 9.67 8.52 25.43
CA THR A 2 8.65 8.90 26.44
C THR A 2 7.72 7.72 26.79
N PHE A 3 7.46 6.84 25.82
CA PHE A 3 6.70 5.60 25.99
C PHE A 3 7.60 4.41 25.61
N PRO A 4 8.33 3.81 26.57
CA PRO A 4 9.35 2.80 26.27
C PRO A 4 8.78 1.45 25.80
N GLU A 5 7.54 1.12 26.21
CA GLU A 5 6.87 -0.15 25.85
C GLU A 5 6.12 -0.10 24.51
N ALA A 6 5.91 1.10 23.96
CA ALA A 6 5.21 1.26 22.69
C ALA A 6 6.13 0.90 21.52
N GLN A 7 5.66 0.00 20.64
CA GLN A 7 6.34 -0.32 19.39
C GLN A 7 6.02 0.74 18.32
N ILE A 8 7.04 1.18 17.59
CA ILE A 8 6.94 2.21 16.56
C ILE A 8 7.30 1.63 15.20
N VAL A 9 6.30 1.58 14.32
CA VAL A 9 6.50 1.36 12.89
C VAL A 9 6.79 2.72 12.24
N ALA A 10 7.99 2.90 11.69
CA ALA A 10 8.40 4.15 11.05
C ALA A 10 8.40 4.00 9.52
N GLY A 11 8.10 5.08 8.80
CA GLY A 11 8.05 5.12 7.34
C GLY A 11 7.17 6.24 6.80
N ASN A 12 6.87 6.29 5.49
CA ASN A 12 7.37 5.37 4.46
C ASN A 12 8.78 5.75 4.01
N VAL A 13 9.62 4.74 3.77
CA VAL A 13 10.91 4.89 3.08
C VAL A 13 10.90 4.08 1.79
N ALA A 14 11.84 4.38 0.89
CA ALA A 14 11.97 3.65 -0.37
C ALA A 14 13.44 3.52 -0.84
N SER A 15 14.40 3.80 0.06
CA SER A 15 15.83 3.78 -0.22
C SER A 15 16.59 3.15 0.94
N ARG A 16 17.80 2.65 0.63
CA ARG A 16 18.75 2.08 1.59
C ARG A 16 19.04 3.04 2.75
N ASP A 17 19.42 4.27 2.44
CA ASP A 17 19.76 5.28 3.45
C ASP A 17 18.56 5.66 4.33
N GLY A 18 17.37 5.81 3.74
CA GLY A 18 16.17 6.15 4.53
C GLY A 18 15.80 5.05 5.52
N ALA A 19 15.88 3.78 5.11
CA ALA A 19 15.63 2.65 6.00
C ALA A 19 16.69 2.55 7.11
N ARG A 20 17.96 2.77 6.76
CA ARG A 20 19.08 2.82 7.69
C ARG A 20 18.90 3.91 8.74
N GLU A 21 18.57 5.13 8.34
CA GLU A 21 18.36 6.27 9.24
C GLU A 21 17.22 6.01 10.24
N LEU A 22 16.09 5.46 9.78
CA LEU A 22 14.98 5.11 10.68
C LEU A 22 15.34 3.96 11.62
N ALA A 23 16.13 3.01 11.15
CA ALA A 23 16.69 1.96 12.00
C ALA A 23 17.64 2.56 13.05
N GLU A 24 18.57 3.44 12.71
CA GLU A 24 19.48 4.07 13.67
C GLU A 24 18.74 5.01 14.66
N ALA A 25 17.66 5.66 14.21
CA ALA A 25 16.76 6.45 15.06
C ALA A 25 15.98 5.58 16.07
N GLY A 26 16.05 4.27 15.92
CA GLY A 26 15.54 3.31 16.89
C GLY A 26 14.13 2.82 16.58
N ALA A 27 13.65 2.84 15.33
CA ALA A 27 12.36 2.22 14.97
C ALA A 27 12.32 0.72 15.34
N ASP A 28 11.10 0.20 15.57
CA ASP A 28 10.84 -1.22 15.89
C ASP A 28 10.42 -2.01 14.63
N ALA A 29 9.94 -1.32 13.59
CA ALA A 29 9.67 -1.87 12.27
C ALA A 29 9.76 -0.76 11.20
N ILE A 30 10.07 -1.13 9.96
CA ILE A 30 10.18 -0.18 8.85
C ILE A 30 9.09 -0.44 7.81
N LYS A 31 8.33 0.60 7.45
CA LYS A 31 7.31 0.55 6.40
C LYS A 31 7.88 1.10 5.09
N VAL A 32 7.82 0.30 4.03
CA VAL A 32 8.52 0.54 2.77
C VAL A 32 7.54 0.70 1.61
N GLY A 33 7.70 1.80 0.86
CA GLY A 33 7.01 2.03 -0.40
C GLY A 33 6.62 3.49 -0.60
N ILE A 34 7.07 4.10 -1.71
CA ILE A 34 6.67 5.44 -2.14
C ILE A 34 6.21 5.39 -3.60
N GLY A 35 4.94 5.73 -3.83
CA GLY A 35 4.31 5.66 -5.14
C GLY A 35 3.73 4.32 -5.65
N PRO A 36 3.80 3.16 -4.97
CA PRO A 36 3.31 1.89 -5.54
C PRO A 36 1.79 1.68 -5.36
N GLY A 37 1.13 2.51 -4.55
CA GLY A 37 -0.29 2.35 -4.21
C GLY A 37 -1.20 2.57 -5.42
N SER A 38 -2.30 1.82 -5.52
CA SER A 38 -3.21 1.85 -6.68
C SER A 38 -3.89 3.19 -6.94
N ILE A 39 -3.98 4.03 -5.92
CA ILE A 39 -4.61 5.36 -5.95
C ILE A 39 -3.61 6.48 -5.66
N CYS A 40 -2.31 6.14 -5.61
CA CYS A 40 -1.23 7.07 -5.32
C CYS A 40 -0.69 7.62 -6.64
N THR A 41 -0.67 8.93 -6.76
CA THR A 41 -0.13 9.64 -7.93
C THR A 41 1.18 10.37 -7.61
N THR A 42 1.78 10.16 -6.43
CA THR A 42 3.02 10.81 -5.99
C THR A 42 4.10 10.79 -7.07
N ARG A 43 4.39 9.65 -7.71
CA ARG A 43 5.42 9.61 -8.79
C ARG A 43 5.12 10.54 -9.96
N VAL A 44 3.85 10.68 -10.33
CA VAL A 44 3.42 11.53 -11.45
C VAL A 44 3.37 12.99 -11.03
N VAL A 45 2.90 13.26 -9.81
CA VAL A 45 2.68 14.63 -9.29
C VAL A 45 3.99 15.27 -8.82
N THR A 46 4.82 14.53 -8.08
CA THR A 46 6.04 15.05 -7.44
C THR A 46 7.32 14.60 -8.14
N GLY A 47 7.26 13.55 -8.97
CA GLY A 47 8.44 12.92 -9.57
C GLY A 47 9.16 11.95 -8.63
N PHE A 48 8.75 11.84 -7.37
CA PHE A 48 9.41 10.98 -6.38
C PHE A 48 8.72 9.63 -6.22
N GLY A 49 9.54 8.58 -6.17
CA GLY A 49 9.14 7.21 -5.84
C GLY A 49 10.05 6.18 -6.48
N VAL A 50 10.01 4.96 -5.95
CA VAL A 50 10.92 3.87 -6.35
C VAL A 50 10.10 2.63 -6.67
N PRO A 51 10.40 1.89 -7.76
CA PRO A 51 9.77 0.60 -8.03
C PRO A 51 9.74 -0.30 -6.79
N GLN A 52 8.59 -0.88 -6.47
CA GLN A 52 8.35 -1.43 -5.13
C GLN A 52 9.31 -2.55 -4.75
N LEU A 53 9.65 -3.43 -5.69
CA LEU A 53 10.59 -4.52 -5.44
C LEU A 53 11.98 -4.00 -5.08
N THR A 54 12.47 -3.00 -5.85
CA THR A 54 13.73 -2.30 -5.56
C THR A 54 13.69 -1.60 -4.21
N ALA A 55 12.60 -0.89 -3.91
CA ALA A 55 12.44 -0.20 -2.63
C ALA A 55 12.54 -1.17 -1.43
N ILE A 56 11.94 -2.36 -1.53
CA ILE A 56 12.03 -3.42 -0.52
C ILE A 56 13.47 -3.89 -0.38
N MET A 57 14.09 -4.33 -1.47
CA MET A 57 15.47 -4.87 -1.45
C MET A 57 16.48 -3.86 -0.91
N ASP A 58 16.40 -2.60 -1.34
CA ASP A 58 17.28 -1.53 -0.88
C ASP A 58 17.07 -1.25 0.61
N SER A 59 15.81 -1.21 1.07
CA SER A 59 15.50 -0.95 2.49
C SER A 59 15.97 -2.08 3.41
N VAL A 60 15.80 -3.34 2.98
CA VAL A 60 16.30 -4.51 3.70
C VAL A 60 17.82 -4.46 3.82
N ALA A 61 18.53 -4.12 2.73
CA ALA A 61 19.98 -3.94 2.77
C ALA A 61 20.40 -2.79 3.71
N GLY A 62 19.66 -1.69 3.74
CA GLY A 62 19.94 -0.55 4.61
C GLY A 62 19.77 -0.85 6.09
N ILE A 63 18.76 -1.67 6.44
CA ILE A 63 18.60 -2.17 7.81
C ILE A 63 19.76 -3.09 8.17
N ALA A 64 20.13 -4.03 7.28
CA ALA A 64 21.23 -4.95 7.52
C ALA A 64 22.58 -4.24 7.78
N ASP A 65 22.84 -3.10 7.12
CA ASP A 65 24.04 -2.29 7.34
C ASP A 65 24.18 -1.78 8.78
N THR A 66 23.07 -1.65 9.51
CA THR A 66 23.08 -1.23 10.93
C THR A 66 23.44 -2.37 11.89
N GLY A 67 23.46 -3.61 11.40
CA GLY A 67 23.58 -4.81 12.24
C GLY A 67 22.33 -5.11 13.08
N ARG A 68 21.22 -4.40 12.85
CA ARG A 68 19.92 -4.66 13.47
C ARG A 68 19.11 -5.63 12.63
N ASP A 69 18.21 -6.34 13.28
CA ASP A 69 17.21 -7.21 12.67
C ASP A 69 15.84 -6.59 12.94
N LEU A 70 15.28 -5.90 11.94
CA LEU A 70 14.00 -5.18 12.05
C LEU A 70 13.04 -5.65 10.97
N PRO A 71 11.77 -5.91 11.34
CA PRO A 71 10.77 -6.33 10.37
C PRO A 71 10.45 -5.21 9.36
N VAL A 72 10.32 -5.60 8.10
CA VAL A 72 9.95 -4.76 6.96
C VAL A 72 8.51 -5.03 6.54
N ILE A 73 7.74 -3.96 6.39
CA ILE A 73 6.38 -3.97 5.87
C ILE A 73 6.39 -3.43 4.44
N ALA A 74 6.15 -4.27 3.44
CA ALA A 74 5.98 -3.84 2.06
C ALA A 74 4.59 -3.23 1.84
N ASP A 75 4.52 -1.90 1.69
CA ASP A 75 3.29 -1.13 1.62
C ASP A 75 2.95 -0.70 0.18
N GLY A 76 1.88 -1.30 -0.37
CA GLY A 76 1.35 -0.98 -1.69
C GLY A 76 1.92 -1.82 -2.84
N GLY A 77 1.31 -1.70 -4.02
CA GLY A 77 1.71 -2.40 -5.24
C GLY A 77 1.20 -3.85 -5.39
N VAL A 78 0.70 -4.47 -4.31
CA VAL A 78 0.18 -5.85 -4.33
C VAL A 78 -1.18 -5.90 -5.04
N LYS A 79 -1.23 -6.59 -6.18
CA LYS A 79 -2.46 -6.79 -6.99
C LYS A 79 -2.89 -8.25 -7.01
N THR A 80 -1.94 -9.17 -6.85
CA THR A 80 -2.13 -10.62 -6.90
C THR A 80 -1.36 -11.32 -5.78
N SER A 81 -1.65 -12.59 -5.53
CA SER A 81 -0.85 -13.41 -4.62
C SER A 81 0.61 -13.55 -5.07
N GLY A 82 0.87 -13.53 -6.38
CA GLY A 82 2.24 -13.53 -6.91
C GLY A 82 3.04 -12.28 -6.54
N ASP A 83 2.40 -11.11 -6.48
CA ASP A 83 3.05 -9.88 -6.00
C ASP A 83 3.36 -9.97 -4.50
N LEU A 84 2.47 -10.55 -3.70
CA LEU A 84 2.68 -10.82 -2.28
C LEU A 84 3.88 -11.75 -2.08
N VAL A 85 3.95 -12.86 -2.83
CA VAL A 85 5.09 -13.81 -2.77
C VAL A 85 6.39 -13.09 -3.11
N LYS A 86 6.42 -12.30 -4.19
CA LYS A 86 7.63 -11.55 -4.59
C LYS A 86 8.07 -10.54 -3.53
N ALA A 87 7.13 -9.83 -2.90
CA ALA A 87 7.46 -8.89 -1.84
C ALA A 87 8.10 -9.59 -0.63
N LEU A 88 7.54 -10.72 -0.20
CA LEU A 88 8.09 -11.51 0.90
C LEU A 88 9.45 -12.12 0.54
N ALA A 89 9.57 -12.69 -0.66
CA ALA A 89 10.82 -13.24 -1.19
C ALA A 89 11.94 -12.19 -1.30
N ALA A 90 11.59 -10.92 -1.52
CA ALA A 90 12.54 -9.82 -1.61
C ALA A 90 13.06 -9.33 -0.25
N GLY A 91 12.62 -9.94 0.86
CA GLY A 91 13.07 -9.63 2.21
C GLY A 91 12.06 -8.88 3.07
N ALA A 92 10.83 -8.63 2.60
CA ALA A 92 9.79 -8.13 3.49
C ALA A 92 9.25 -9.25 4.39
N ASP A 93 8.92 -8.94 5.64
CA ASP A 93 8.32 -9.88 6.60
C ASP A 93 6.79 -9.88 6.48
N THR A 94 6.22 -8.73 6.15
CA THR A 94 4.78 -8.55 5.99
C THR A 94 4.46 -7.65 4.81
N VAL A 95 3.21 -7.71 4.35
CA VAL A 95 2.68 -6.83 3.30
C VAL A 95 1.51 -6.03 3.82
N MET A 96 1.44 -4.75 3.47
CA MET A 96 0.30 -3.87 3.72
C MET A 96 -0.47 -3.66 2.42
N ILE A 97 -1.74 -4.05 2.42
CA ILE A 97 -2.60 -4.08 1.23
C ILE A 97 -3.83 -3.21 1.47
N GLY A 98 -4.05 -2.21 0.62
CA GLY A 98 -5.28 -1.41 0.63
C GLY A 98 -6.28 -1.86 -0.43
N SER A 99 -5.87 -1.83 -1.70
CA SER A 99 -6.75 -1.95 -2.87
C SER A 99 -7.60 -3.22 -2.93
N LEU A 100 -7.05 -4.37 -2.51
CA LEU A 100 -7.79 -5.63 -2.49
C LEU A 100 -8.85 -5.65 -1.38
N PHE A 101 -8.59 -4.99 -0.26
CA PHE A 101 -9.50 -4.98 0.89
C PHE A 101 -10.54 -3.86 0.82
N ALA A 102 -10.27 -2.78 0.09
CA ALA A 102 -11.14 -1.62 0.02
C ALA A 102 -12.55 -1.92 -0.56
N GLY A 103 -12.69 -2.99 -1.35
CA GLY A 103 -13.98 -3.45 -1.87
C GLY A 103 -14.69 -4.49 -1.00
N CYS A 104 -14.11 -4.91 0.12
CA CYS A 104 -14.68 -5.95 0.99
C CYS A 104 -15.85 -5.42 1.82
N GLU A 105 -16.74 -6.32 2.25
CA GLU A 105 -17.87 -5.98 3.12
C GLU A 105 -17.41 -5.29 4.40
N GLU A 106 -16.31 -5.75 5.00
CA GLU A 106 -15.73 -5.22 6.24
C GLU A 106 -15.06 -3.86 6.08
N ALA A 107 -14.75 -3.43 4.84
CA ALA A 107 -14.23 -2.09 4.61
C ALA A 107 -15.29 -1.02 4.97
N PRO A 108 -14.90 0.11 5.57
CA PRO A 108 -15.85 1.17 5.91
C PRO A 108 -16.68 1.64 4.71
N GLY A 109 -17.93 2.05 4.98
CA GLY A 109 -18.86 2.53 3.96
C GLY A 109 -19.70 1.39 3.33
N SER A 110 -20.97 1.69 3.07
CA SER A 110 -21.88 0.74 2.44
C SER A 110 -21.64 0.64 0.93
N PRO A 111 -21.78 -0.55 0.34
CA PRO A 111 -21.71 -0.70 -1.11
C PRO A 111 -22.87 0.02 -1.79
N VAL A 112 -22.61 0.62 -2.95
CA VAL A 112 -23.59 1.32 -3.78
C VAL A 112 -23.70 0.64 -5.15
N ILE A 113 -24.83 0.80 -5.81
CA ILE A 113 -25.00 0.36 -7.19
C ILE A 113 -24.64 1.52 -8.11
N ARG A 114 -23.69 1.29 -9.01
CA ARG A 114 -23.31 2.24 -10.06
C ARG A 114 -23.15 1.48 -11.37
N ASP A 115 -23.79 1.97 -12.43
CA ASP A 115 -23.76 1.36 -13.77
C ASP A 115 -24.11 -0.14 -13.76
N GLY A 116 -25.08 -0.53 -12.90
CA GLY A 116 -25.52 -1.91 -12.73
C GLY A 116 -24.56 -2.82 -11.93
N GLN A 117 -23.45 -2.28 -11.41
CA GLN A 117 -22.47 -3.02 -10.63
C GLN A 117 -22.46 -2.56 -9.17
N LYS A 118 -22.28 -3.51 -8.25
CA LYS A 118 -22.06 -3.24 -6.82
C LYS A 118 -20.62 -2.79 -6.62
N VAL A 119 -20.42 -1.59 -6.08
CA VAL A 119 -19.10 -0.96 -5.89
C VAL A 119 -18.97 -0.35 -4.49
N LYS A 120 -17.74 -0.09 -4.04
CA LYS A 120 -17.44 0.71 -2.85
C LYS A 120 -16.63 1.94 -3.20
N VAL A 121 -16.87 3.05 -2.48
CA VAL A 121 -16.12 4.30 -2.64
C VAL A 121 -14.82 4.21 -1.85
N VAL A 122 -13.70 4.56 -2.49
CA VAL A 122 -12.36 4.51 -1.90
C VAL A 122 -11.67 5.84 -2.17
N ARG A 123 -11.00 6.36 -1.14
CA ARG A 123 -10.25 7.61 -1.22
C ARG A 123 -8.82 7.39 -0.78
N GLY A 124 -7.87 7.88 -1.56
CA GLY A 124 -6.48 7.94 -1.11
C GLY A 124 -6.35 8.89 0.05
N MET A 125 -5.54 8.57 1.07
CA MET A 125 -5.35 9.49 2.20
C MET A 125 -4.76 10.84 1.74
N ALA A 126 -4.00 10.86 0.65
CA ALA A 126 -3.51 12.11 0.04
C ALA A 126 -4.50 12.74 -0.99
N SER A 127 -5.74 12.24 -1.08
CA SER A 127 -6.77 12.86 -1.92
C SER A 127 -7.33 14.12 -1.28
N LEU A 128 -7.91 15.01 -2.10
CA LEU A 128 -8.49 16.26 -1.64
C LEU A 128 -9.54 16.03 -0.53
N GLY A 129 -10.48 15.09 -0.73
CA GLY A 129 -11.50 14.80 0.27
C GLY A 129 -10.95 14.17 1.57
N ALA A 130 -9.85 13.41 1.50
CA ALA A 130 -9.20 12.89 2.70
C ALA A 130 -8.37 13.95 3.44
N ALA A 131 -7.73 14.87 2.71
CA ALA A 131 -7.06 16.03 3.28
C ALA A 131 -8.06 16.99 3.95
N MET A 132 -9.21 17.23 3.32
CA MET A 132 -10.33 17.97 3.91
C MET A 132 -10.86 17.30 5.18
N GLY A 133 -11.07 15.98 5.13
CA GLY A 133 -11.53 15.22 6.30
C GLY A 133 -10.56 15.24 7.49
N ARG A 134 -9.24 15.21 7.23
CA ARG A 134 -8.22 15.37 8.29
C ARG A 134 -8.26 16.76 8.90
N LYS A 135 -8.25 17.81 8.08
CA LYS A 135 -8.26 19.18 8.59
C LYS A 135 -9.55 19.49 9.38
N ALA A 136 -10.70 19.00 8.92
CA ALA A 136 -11.95 19.09 9.68
C ALA A 136 -11.91 18.32 11.02
N ALA A 137 -11.17 17.21 11.11
CA ALA A 137 -10.99 16.46 12.34
C ALA A 137 -9.94 17.09 13.28
N GLU A 138 -8.91 17.74 12.73
CA GLU A 138 -7.86 18.48 13.45
C GLU A 138 -8.38 19.82 14.00
N ASP A 139 -9.30 20.48 13.29
CA ASP A 139 -9.91 21.76 13.68
C ASP A 139 -11.06 21.60 14.71
N GLY A 140 -11.49 20.37 15.01
CA GLY A 140 -12.57 20.05 15.96
C GLY A 140 -13.99 20.30 15.43
N GLU A 141 -15.00 19.65 16.04
CA GLU A 141 -16.42 19.58 15.63
C GLU A 141 -17.19 20.93 15.51
N THR A 142 -16.53 22.06 15.62
CA THR A 142 -17.12 23.41 15.45
C THR A 142 -17.43 23.79 14.01
N SER A 143 -17.05 22.99 13.02
CA SER A 143 -17.30 23.24 11.60
C SER A 143 -18.09 22.12 10.92
N LYS A 144 -19.19 21.66 11.56
CA LYS A 144 -20.26 21.02 10.78
C LYS A 144 -20.84 22.05 9.81
N PRO A 145 -20.98 21.74 8.50
CA PRO A 145 -21.61 22.65 7.56
C PRO A 145 -23.09 22.75 7.95
N SER A 146 -23.42 23.82 8.65
CA SER A 146 -24.81 24.20 8.89
C SER A 146 -25.33 24.69 7.55
N VAL A 147 -26.39 24.05 7.06
CA VAL A 147 -27.11 24.49 5.87
C VAL A 147 -27.68 25.87 6.18
N GLY A 148 -27.02 26.91 5.65
CA GLY A 148 -27.48 28.29 5.68
C GLY A 148 -26.76 29.19 6.68
N SER A 149 -25.68 29.84 6.24
CA SER A 149 -25.43 31.29 6.43
C SER A 149 -24.03 31.69 5.95
N ASP A 150 -24.01 32.63 5.00
CA ASP A 150 -22.93 33.53 4.56
C ASP A 150 -21.54 32.98 4.26
N GLU A 151 -21.32 32.74 2.97
CA GLU A 151 -20.04 32.57 2.30
C GLU A 151 -19.23 33.88 2.34
N SER A 152 -18.35 34.05 3.32
CA SER A 152 -17.22 34.98 3.17
C SER A 152 -16.14 34.31 2.32
N ALA A 153 -15.82 34.95 1.19
CA ALA A 153 -14.93 34.52 0.10
C ALA A 153 -13.45 34.23 0.48
N GLU A 154 -13.14 34.07 1.76
CA GLU A 154 -11.79 33.78 2.29
C GLU A 154 -11.54 32.29 2.49
N SER A 155 -12.58 31.43 2.41
CA SER A 155 -12.42 29.99 2.57
C SER A 155 -12.08 29.26 1.27
N GLN A 156 -12.54 29.69 0.09
CA GLN A 156 -12.24 28.98 -1.17
C GLN A 156 -10.78 29.13 -1.64
N ALA A 157 -10.14 30.26 -1.33
CA ALA A 157 -8.82 30.63 -1.89
C ALA A 157 -7.63 29.80 -1.34
N ASP A 158 -7.78 29.12 -0.20
CA ASP A 158 -6.72 28.27 0.36
C ASP A 158 -6.80 26.81 -0.11
N TRP A 159 -7.94 26.38 -0.66
CA TRP A 159 -8.14 24.99 -1.10
C TRP A 159 -7.65 24.74 -2.53
N ASP A 160 -7.62 25.77 -3.38
CA ASP A 160 -6.97 25.73 -4.71
C ASP A 160 -5.45 25.51 -4.61
N LYS A 161 -4.86 25.63 -3.42
CA LYS A 161 -3.42 25.47 -3.17
C LYS A 161 -3.02 24.05 -2.76
N VAL A 162 -3.98 23.17 -2.45
CA VAL A 162 -3.68 21.78 -2.06
C VAL A 162 -3.51 20.96 -3.34
N VAL A 163 -2.30 20.45 -3.58
CA VAL A 163 -2.01 19.55 -4.71
C VAL A 163 -2.25 18.11 -4.25
N PRO A 164 -3.34 17.44 -4.66
CA PRO A 164 -3.66 16.10 -4.18
C PRO A 164 -2.79 15.03 -4.86
N GLU A 165 -2.18 14.15 -4.07
CA GLU A 165 -1.42 12.97 -4.55
C GLU A 165 -2.25 11.69 -4.50
N GLY A 166 -3.54 11.80 -4.16
CA GLY A 166 -4.49 10.68 -4.08
C GLY A 166 -5.75 10.93 -4.91
N VAL A 167 -6.31 9.86 -5.48
CA VAL A 167 -7.56 9.92 -6.25
C VAL A 167 -8.75 9.42 -5.41
N GLU A 168 -9.93 10.02 -5.63
CA GLU A 168 -11.22 9.43 -5.21
C GLU A 168 -11.73 8.52 -6.32
N ALA A 169 -11.98 7.25 -6.00
CA ALA A 169 -12.36 6.24 -6.97
C ALA A 169 -13.47 5.33 -6.41
N VAL A 170 -14.09 4.57 -7.32
CA VAL A 170 -14.91 3.42 -6.95
C VAL A 170 -14.15 2.15 -7.27
N VAL A 171 -14.26 1.15 -6.41
CA VAL A 171 -13.74 -0.19 -6.65
C VAL A 171 -14.88 -1.20 -6.68
N PRO A 172 -14.78 -2.29 -7.46
CA PRO A 172 -15.77 -3.36 -7.43
C PRO A 172 -15.96 -3.90 -6.01
N TYR A 173 -17.19 -4.25 -5.64
CA TYR A 173 -17.45 -5.02 -4.43
C TYR A 173 -16.82 -6.41 -4.55
N ARG A 174 -16.11 -6.85 -3.50
CA ARG A 174 -15.27 -8.07 -3.53
C ARG A 174 -15.71 -9.17 -2.57
N GLY A 175 -16.86 -9.03 -1.91
CA GLY A 175 -17.31 -10.01 -0.91
C GLY A 175 -16.61 -9.83 0.43
N HIS A 176 -16.44 -10.93 1.17
CA HIS A 176 -15.82 -10.92 2.50
C HIS A 176 -14.29 -10.95 2.42
N VAL A 177 -13.62 -10.20 3.29
CA VAL A 177 -12.15 -10.14 3.35
C VAL A 177 -11.53 -11.53 3.59
N ALA A 178 -12.22 -12.40 4.33
CA ALA A 178 -11.76 -13.76 4.61
C ALA A 178 -11.52 -14.58 3.34
N GLU A 179 -12.35 -14.39 2.30
CA GLU A 179 -12.22 -15.10 1.03
C GLU A 179 -10.97 -14.62 0.27
N ILE A 180 -10.71 -13.31 0.28
CA ILE A 180 -9.51 -12.74 -0.34
C ILE A 180 -8.25 -13.23 0.38
N VAL A 181 -8.25 -13.18 1.71
CA VAL A 181 -7.12 -13.64 2.53
C VAL A 181 -6.86 -15.12 2.29
N TYR A 182 -7.90 -15.95 2.20
CA TYR A 182 -7.77 -17.37 1.89
C TYR A 182 -7.06 -17.60 0.55
N GLN A 183 -7.43 -16.86 -0.51
CA GLN A 183 -6.78 -16.95 -1.82
C GLN A 183 -5.33 -16.44 -1.80
N LEU A 184 -5.04 -15.35 -1.08
CA LEU A 184 -3.69 -14.83 -0.93
C LEU A 184 -2.77 -15.83 -0.21
N VAL A 185 -3.24 -16.41 0.89
CA VAL A 185 -2.50 -17.43 1.65
C VAL A 185 -2.32 -18.72 0.84
N GLY A 186 -3.34 -19.13 0.08
CA GLY A 186 -3.23 -20.26 -0.85
C GLY A 186 -2.14 -20.04 -1.90
N GLY A 187 -2.11 -18.84 -2.51
CA GLY A 187 -1.06 -18.46 -3.44
C GLY A 187 0.33 -18.37 -2.80
N LEU A 188 0.43 -17.88 -1.56
CA LEU A 188 1.68 -17.87 -0.80
C LEU A 188 2.22 -19.28 -0.57
N ARG A 189 1.38 -20.22 -0.12
CA ARG A 189 1.78 -21.63 0.08
C ARG A 189 2.28 -22.28 -1.21
N SER A 190 1.61 -22.01 -2.32
CA SER A 190 2.08 -22.44 -3.64
C SER A 190 3.42 -21.79 -4.00
N GLY A 191 3.58 -20.48 -3.73
CA GLY A 191 4.82 -19.75 -3.96
C GLY A 191 6.00 -20.29 -3.16
N LEU A 192 5.79 -20.64 -1.89
CA LEU A 192 6.79 -21.31 -1.04
C LEU A 192 7.30 -22.61 -1.67
N SER A 193 6.38 -23.42 -2.22
CA SER A 193 6.75 -24.68 -2.89
C SER A 193 7.62 -24.46 -4.13
N TYR A 194 7.31 -23.46 -4.96
CA TYR A 194 8.13 -23.11 -6.13
C TYR A 194 9.49 -22.48 -5.74
N GLY A 195 9.53 -21.75 -4.63
CA GLY A 195 10.77 -21.20 -4.07
C GLY A 195 11.61 -22.22 -3.30
N GLY A 196 11.21 -23.50 -3.29
CA GLY A 196 11.91 -24.55 -2.54
C GLY A 196 11.99 -24.27 -1.03
N ALA A 197 10.95 -23.67 -0.46
CA ALA A 197 10.93 -23.17 0.91
C ALA A 197 9.76 -23.72 1.74
N HIS A 198 9.99 -23.92 3.03
CA HIS A 198 8.98 -24.28 4.02
C HIS A 198 8.59 -23.12 4.95
N SER A 199 9.35 -22.02 4.92
CA SER A 199 9.05 -20.79 5.66
C SER A 199 9.34 -19.52 4.82
N ILE A 200 8.91 -18.36 5.31
CA ILE A 200 9.20 -17.08 4.66
C ILE A 200 10.71 -16.79 4.67
N GLU A 201 11.39 -17.12 5.77
CA GLU A 201 12.84 -16.94 5.91
C GLU A 201 13.61 -17.84 4.95
N GLU A 202 13.15 -19.08 4.72
CA GLU A 202 13.72 -19.94 3.67
C GLU A 202 13.47 -19.36 2.28
N LEU A 203 12.26 -18.84 2.02
CA LEU A 203 11.95 -18.20 0.74
C LEU A 203 12.88 -17.02 0.46
N GLN A 204 13.11 -16.16 1.45
CA GLN A 204 14.01 -15.01 1.33
C GLN A 204 15.47 -15.42 1.03
N ARG A 205 15.92 -16.56 1.58
CA ARG A 205 17.27 -17.09 1.30
C ARG A 205 17.40 -17.77 -0.06
N ASN A 206 16.33 -18.43 -0.50
CA ASN A 206 16.35 -19.27 -1.70
C ASN A 206 15.95 -18.51 -2.98
N ALA A 207 15.27 -17.38 -2.85
CA ALA A 207 14.69 -16.68 -3.99
C ALA A 207 15.77 -16.07 -4.89
N GLU A 208 15.61 -16.31 -6.20
CA GLU A 208 16.34 -15.64 -7.26
C GLU A 208 15.36 -14.83 -8.12
N PHE A 209 15.78 -13.62 -8.50
CA PHE A 209 14.97 -12.72 -9.29
C PHE A 209 15.55 -12.56 -10.69
N ILE A 210 14.68 -12.66 -11.70
CA ILE A 210 15.02 -12.43 -13.10
C ILE A 210 14.12 -11.33 -13.64
N GLU A 211 14.72 -10.33 -14.28
CA GLU A 211 13.97 -9.27 -14.96
C GLU A 211 13.33 -9.83 -16.25
N ILE A 212 12.06 -9.50 -16.46
CA ILE A 212 11.32 -9.89 -17.65
C ILE A 212 10.92 -8.66 -18.45
N THR A 213 10.92 -8.81 -19.78
CA THR A 213 10.44 -7.77 -20.68
C THR A 213 8.91 -7.66 -20.63
N ALA A 214 8.35 -6.59 -21.21
CA ALA A 214 6.91 -6.45 -21.37
C ALA A 214 6.26 -7.60 -22.19
N ALA A 215 7.03 -8.28 -23.04
CA ALA A 215 6.55 -9.49 -23.73
C ALA A 215 6.39 -10.67 -22.77
N GLY A 216 7.32 -10.87 -21.83
CA GLY A 216 7.21 -11.91 -20.80
C GLY A 216 6.03 -11.68 -19.85
N VAL A 217 5.68 -10.42 -19.56
CA VAL A 217 4.47 -10.11 -18.79
C VAL A 217 3.20 -10.56 -19.52
N ARG A 218 3.13 -10.38 -20.85
CA ARG A 218 1.98 -10.85 -21.64
C ARG A 218 1.92 -12.37 -21.71
N GLU A 219 3.07 -13.01 -21.92
CA GLU A 219 3.21 -14.48 -21.92
C GLU A 219 2.76 -15.10 -20.59
N SER A 220 3.04 -14.45 -19.46
CA SER A 220 2.63 -14.92 -18.12
C SER A 220 1.12 -14.98 -17.91
N GLY A 221 0.34 -14.27 -18.73
CA GLY A 221 -1.11 -14.34 -18.72
C GLY A 221 -1.64 -15.55 -19.49
N SER A 222 -2.89 -15.94 -19.22
CA SER A 222 -3.60 -16.91 -20.06
C SER A 222 -3.67 -16.40 -21.51
N HIS A 223 -3.10 -17.14 -22.45
CA HIS A 223 -3.11 -16.86 -23.88
C HIS A 223 -3.67 -18.06 -24.66
N ASP A 224 -4.20 -17.79 -25.85
CA ASP A 224 -4.77 -18.79 -26.78
C ASP A 224 -5.91 -19.68 -26.22
N VAL A 225 -6.62 -19.17 -25.21
CA VAL A 225 -7.78 -19.83 -24.59
C VAL A 225 -8.95 -18.87 -24.40
N ARG A 226 -10.19 -19.39 -24.43
CA ARG A 226 -11.38 -18.63 -24.00
C ARG A 226 -11.61 -18.92 -22.51
N ARG A 227 -11.67 -17.87 -21.70
CA ARG A 227 -12.10 -18.00 -20.31
C ARG A 227 -13.59 -18.38 -20.29
N LEU A 228 -13.92 -19.34 -19.43
CA LEU A 228 -15.29 -19.74 -19.14
C LEU A 228 -16.03 -18.63 -18.37
#